data_AF-A0A426ZGR6-F1
#
_entry.id   AF-A0A426ZGR6-F1
#
_cell.length_a   1.000
_cell.length_b   1.000
_cell.length_c   1.000
_cell.angle_alpha   90.00
_cell.angle_beta   90.00
_cell.angle_gamma   90.00
#
_symmetry.space_group_name_H-M   'P 1'
#
loop_
_entity.id
_entity.type
_entity.pdbx_description
1 polymer ?
#
loop_
_entity_poly.entity_id
_entity_poly.type
_entity_poly.pdbx_seq_one_letter_code
_entity_poly.pdbx_strand_id
1 'polypeptide(L)'
;MVNDPYTLVIALNASLAAEGELYIDDGKSYDFEQGAYIRRRFIFADRKLTSINIRPSNVGDKKFSTDCTVERIILLGLPSGAKKAVVEPGNHETSIELGPLTLRRGSIPVALTIRKPNVRMLQLLFAVALSAAPLTLYVPPLRRLSPFMEALEALVREAAASSSSAYLRFRLGVRRILALASYALR
;
A
#
# COMPACT_ATOMS: atom_id res chain seq x y z
N MET A 1 -5.15 15.60 6.24
CA MET A 1 -4.54 14.58 5.35
C MET A 1 -3.02 14.55 5.39
N VAL A 2 -2.29 15.66 5.22
CA VAL A 2 -0.79 15.63 5.14
C VAL A 2 -0.10 14.96 6.33
N ASN A 3 -0.63 15.12 7.54
CA ASN A 3 -0.11 14.53 8.78
C ASN A 3 -1.02 13.41 9.34
N ASP A 4 -1.98 12.94 8.55
CA ASP A 4 -2.94 11.93 9.01
C ASP A 4 -2.27 10.55 8.96
N PRO A 5 -2.57 9.65 9.91
CA PRO A 5 -1.90 8.36 9.98
C PRO A 5 -2.38 7.42 8.87
N TYR A 6 -1.48 6.53 8.45
CA TYR A 6 -1.72 5.62 7.33
C TYR A 6 -2.35 4.31 7.78
N THR A 7 -3.23 3.78 6.93
CA THR A 7 -3.60 2.36 6.93
C THR A 7 -2.82 1.65 5.82
N LEU A 8 -2.01 0.66 6.16
CA LEU A 8 -1.40 -0.23 5.18
C LEU A 8 -2.39 -1.35 4.87
N VAL A 9 -2.76 -1.53 3.60
CA VAL A 9 -3.50 -2.71 3.12
C VAL A 9 -2.52 -3.59 2.38
N ILE A 10 -2.30 -4.80 2.89
CA ILE A 10 -1.33 -5.75 2.37
C ILE A 10 -2.11 -6.95 1.86
N ALA A 11 -1.99 -7.26 0.57
CA ALA A 11 -2.67 -8.39 -0.07
C ALA A 11 -1.65 -9.42 -0.53
N LEU A 12 -1.63 -10.60 0.11
CA LEU A 12 -0.65 -11.64 -0.20
C LEU A 12 -1.01 -12.45 -1.44
N ASN A 13 0.03 -12.90 -2.14
CA ASN A 13 -0.04 -13.84 -3.24
C ASN A 13 -0.18 -15.30 -2.75
N ALA A 14 -0.22 -16.26 -3.69
CA ALA A 14 -0.33 -17.69 -3.39
C ALA A 14 0.83 -18.24 -2.53
N SER A 15 2.02 -17.62 -2.61
CA SER A 15 3.20 -17.96 -1.79
C SER A 15 3.22 -17.25 -0.43
N LEU A 16 2.13 -16.57 -0.05
CA LEU A 16 1.98 -15.84 1.21
C LEU A 16 2.99 -14.69 1.37
N ALA A 17 3.36 -14.09 0.25
CA ALA A 17 4.23 -12.93 0.19
C ALA A 17 3.50 -11.72 -0.42
N ALA A 18 3.96 -10.52 -0.09
CA ALA A 18 3.56 -9.28 -0.75
C ALA A 18 4.70 -8.26 -0.71
N GLU A 19 4.66 -7.34 -1.66
CA GLU A 19 5.59 -6.23 -1.73
C GLU A 19 4.85 -4.96 -2.13
N GLY A 20 5.30 -3.81 -1.65
CA GLY A 20 4.84 -2.50 -2.10
C GLY A 20 5.80 -1.39 -1.70
N GLU A 21 5.65 -0.22 -2.31
CA GLU A 21 6.40 0.98 -1.94
C GLU A 21 5.48 2.10 -1.46
N LEU A 22 5.99 2.93 -0.57
CA LEU A 22 5.37 4.17 -0.13
C LEU A 22 6.35 5.33 -0.31
N TYR A 23 5.91 6.37 -0.99
CA TYR A 23 6.64 7.62 -1.19
C TYR A 23 5.87 8.77 -0.51
N ILE A 24 6.58 9.61 0.25
CA ILE A 24 6.01 10.77 0.97
C ILE A 24 6.97 11.96 0.83
N ASP A 25 6.45 13.11 0.39
CA ASP A 25 7.13 14.41 0.37
C ASP A 25 6.17 15.51 0.87
N ASP A 26 6.54 16.78 0.70
CA ASP A 26 5.72 17.92 1.14
C ASP A 26 4.51 18.22 0.24
N GLY A 27 4.41 17.56 -0.92
CA GLY A 27 3.35 17.72 -1.91
C GLY A 27 3.31 19.03 -2.69
N LYS A 28 4.27 19.94 -2.51
CA LYS A 28 4.17 21.33 -3.01
C LYS A 28 5.47 21.96 -3.52
N SER A 29 6.65 21.45 -3.15
CA SER A 29 7.93 21.98 -3.60
C SER A 29 8.69 21.00 -4.49
N TYR A 30 9.82 21.46 -5.03
CA TYR A 30 10.80 20.64 -5.74
C TYR A 30 11.90 20.11 -4.82
N ASP A 31 11.73 20.21 -3.50
CA ASP A 31 12.76 19.79 -2.53
C ASP A 31 13.07 18.28 -2.60
N PHE A 32 12.18 17.48 -3.19
CA PHE A 32 12.40 16.07 -3.47
C PHE A 32 13.60 15.83 -4.41
N GLU A 33 13.94 16.78 -5.29
CA GLU A 33 15.11 16.72 -6.18
C GLU A 33 16.43 16.78 -5.38
N GLN A 34 16.41 17.45 -4.23
CA GLN A 34 17.49 17.45 -3.24
C GLN A 34 17.32 16.36 -2.16
N GLY A 35 16.43 15.40 -2.41
CA GLY A 35 16.20 14.24 -1.54
C GLY A 35 15.20 14.45 -0.41
N ALA A 36 14.47 15.58 -0.35
CA ALA A 36 13.48 15.82 0.70
C ALA A 36 12.19 14.99 0.51
N TYR A 37 12.32 13.67 0.66
CA TYR A 37 11.23 12.71 0.71
C TYR A 37 11.61 11.50 1.58
N ILE A 38 10.60 10.70 1.90
CA ILE A 38 10.71 9.36 2.48
C ILE A 38 10.25 8.36 1.41
N ARG A 39 11.07 7.35 1.11
CA ARG A 39 10.69 6.22 0.24
C ARG A 39 10.95 4.90 0.97
N ARG A 40 9.89 4.16 1.27
CA ARG A 40 9.93 2.89 2.01
C ARG A 40 9.48 1.75 1.10
N ARG A 41 10.23 0.65 1.09
CA ARG A 41 9.80 -0.64 0.52
C ARG A 41 9.28 -1.51 1.65
N PHE A 42 8.06 -2.00 1.55
CA PHE A 42 7.46 -2.96 2.47
C PHE A 42 7.51 -4.35 1.86
N ILE A 43 8.03 -5.33 2.59
CA ILE A 43 8.11 -6.72 2.15
C ILE A 43 7.49 -7.59 3.23
N PHE A 44 6.40 -8.27 2.86
CA PHE A 44 5.81 -9.34 3.64
C PHE A 44 6.32 -10.68 3.13
N ALA A 45 7.03 -11.42 3.98
CA ALA A 45 7.51 -12.78 3.72
C ALA A 45 7.68 -13.51 5.07
N ASP A 46 7.59 -14.83 5.09
CA ASP A 46 7.85 -15.67 6.28
C ASP A 46 7.14 -15.20 7.56
N ARG A 47 5.90 -14.71 7.43
CA ARG A 47 5.12 -14.15 8.54
C ARG A 47 5.81 -12.95 9.23
N LYS A 48 6.58 -12.17 8.46
CA LYS A 48 7.25 -10.94 8.86
C LYS A 48 6.94 -9.81 7.88
N LEU A 49 6.74 -8.57 8.37
CA LEU A 49 6.50 -7.38 7.56
C LEU A 49 7.67 -6.40 7.71
N THR A 50 8.69 -6.56 6.89
CA THR A 50 9.82 -5.62 6.93
C THR A 50 9.47 -4.32 6.23
N SER A 51 10.13 -3.23 6.63
CA SER A 51 10.13 -1.98 5.91
C SER A 51 11.57 -1.50 5.76
N ILE A 52 11.96 -1.10 4.56
CA ILE A 52 13.34 -0.77 4.22
C ILE A 52 13.37 0.64 3.65
N ASN A 53 14.32 1.47 4.07
CA ASN A 53 14.56 2.76 3.42
C ASN A 53 15.22 2.50 2.06
N ILE A 54 14.61 2.98 0.99
CA ILE A 54 15.13 2.86 -0.38
C ILE A 54 15.33 4.23 -1.05
N ARG A 55 15.44 5.30 -0.25
CA ARG A 55 16.00 6.57 -0.73
C ARG A 55 17.47 6.34 -1.16
N PRO A 56 17.86 6.68 -2.41
CA PRO A 56 19.25 6.57 -2.85
C PRO A 56 20.17 7.53 -2.07
N SER A 57 21.35 7.04 -1.69
CA SER A 57 22.35 7.79 -0.91
C SER A 57 23.02 8.94 -1.68
N ASN A 58 22.86 8.98 -3.00
CA ASN A 58 23.46 9.96 -3.90
C ASN A 58 22.55 11.16 -4.25
N VAL A 59 21.36 11.27 -3.63
CA VAL A 59 20.37 12.32 -3.92
C VAL A 59 20.25 13.28 -2.72
N GLY A 60 21.13 14.28 -2.71
CA GLY A 60 21.13 15.47 -1.85
C GLY A 60 21.14 15.22 -0.33
N ASP A 61 21.46 16.24 0.45
CA ASP A 61 21.47 16.15 1.92
C ASP A 61 20.17 16.63 2.58
N LYS A 62 19.21 17.14 1.78
CA LYS A 62 17.95 17.66 2.34
C LYS A 62 17.14 16.51 2.92
N LYS A 63 16.65 16.70 4.15
CA LYS A 63 15.87 15.70 4.90
C LYS A 63 14.42 16.11 4.96
N PHE A 64 13.53 15.17 4.71
CA PHE A 64 12.11 15.31 4.97
C PHE A 64 11.76 14.59 6.27
N SER A 65 10.95 15.23 7.10
CA SER A 65 10.47 14.70 8.38
C SER A 65 8.96 14.79 8.42
N THR A 66 8.33 13.81 9.05
CA THR A 66 6.90 13.78 9.28
C THR A 66 6.59 12.99 10.53
N ASP A 67 5.58 13.43 11.28
CA ASP A 67 5.04 12.69 12.42
C ASP A 67 4.03 11.61 12.02
N CYS A 68 3.81 11.40 10.71
CA CYS A 68 2.95 10.34 10.20
C CYS A 68 3.35 8.97 10.75
N THR A 69 2.35 8.27 11.29
CA THR A 69 2.45 6.91 11.78
C THR A 69 1.65 5.96 10.91
N VAL A 70 1.94 4.66 11.04
CA VAL A 70 1.00 3.61 10.65
C VAL A 70 0.05 3.38 11.82
N GLU A 71 -1.24 3.73 11.67
CA GLU A 71 -2.26 3.48 12.70
C GLU A 71 -2.93 2.11 12.55
N ARG A 72 -2.81 1.48 11.38
CA ARG A 72 -3.53 0.25 11.05
C ARG A 72 -2.81 -0.53 9.97
N ILE A 73 -2.78 -1.85 10.14
CA ILE A 73 -2.38 -2.78 9.08
C ILE A 73 -3.56 -3.71 8.87
N ILE A 74 -4.16 -3.66 7.68
CA ILE A 74 -5.20 -4.59 7.21
C ILE A 74 -4.52 -5.56 6.27
N LEU A 75 -4.77 -6.84 6.48
CA LEU A 75 -3.87 -7.87 5.99
C LEU A 75 -4.69 -9.01 5.41
N LEU A 76 -4.71 -9.00 4.08
CA LEU A 76 -5.49 -9.86 3.19
C LEU A 76 -4.55 -10.89 2.61
N GLY A 77 -5.04 -12.08 2.34
CA GLY A 77 -4.11 -13.20 2.20
C GLY A 77 -3.71 -13.74 3.57
N LEU A 78 -4.42 -13.37 4.68
CA LEU A 78 -4.21 -13.65 6.12
C LEU A 78 -5.59 -13.73 6.93
N PRO A 79 -6.04 -14.86 7.57
CA PRO A 79 -7.41 -15.05 8.14
C PRO A 79 -7.56 -15.82 9.50
N SER A 80 -7.07 -17.07 9.72
CA SER A 80 -7.27 -17.83 10.96
C SER A 80 -6.00 -18.50 11.54
N GLY A 81 -5.68 -18.11 12.79
CA GLY A 81 -4.70 -18.78 13.66
C GLY A 81 -3.82 -17.83 14.50
N ALA A 82 -3.36 -16.70 13.94
CA ALA A 82 -2.56 -15.71 14.67
C ALA A 82 -3.47 -14.80 15.50
N LYS A 83 -3.06 -14.56 16.75
CA LYS A 83 -3.81 -13.77 17.75
C LYS A 83 -3.05 -12.52 18.20
N LYS A 84 -1.76 -12.46 17.89
CA LYS A 84 -0.81 -11.40 18.27
C LYS A 84 0.17 -11.12 17.13
N ALA A 85 0.60 -9.87 17.05
CA ALA A 85 1.75 -9.42 16.28
C ALA A 85 2.81 -8.83 17.22
N VAL A 86 4.08 -8.80 16.79
CA VAL A 86 5.17 -8.21 17.56
C VAL A 86 5.77 -7.06 16.76
N VAL A 87 5.89 -5.91 17.42
CA VAL A 87 6.38 -4.65 16.84
C VAL A 87 7.83 -4.43 17.28
N GLU A 88 8.77 -4.57 16.33
CA GLU A 88 10.18 -4.27 16.54
C GLU A 88 10.49 -2.80 16.15
N PRO A 89 11.56 -2.18 16.68
CA PRO A 89 12.46 -2.66 17.72
C PRO A 89 11.89 -2.54 19.15
N GLY A 90 10.67 -2.01 19.32
CA GLY A 90 10.06 -1.80 20.65
C GLY A 90 9.64 -3.07 21.40
N ASN A 91 9.73 -4.24 20.75
CA ASN A 91 9.27 -5.56 21.20
C ASN A 91 7.85 -5.54 21.82
N HIS A 92 6.96 -4.70 21.28
CA HIS A 92 5.61 -4.52 21.81
C HIS A 92 4.65 -5.50 21.15
N GLU A 93 3.95 -6.30 21.95
CA GLU A 93 2.86 -7.14 21.45
C GLU A 93 1.62 -6.30 21.15
N THR A 94 0.95 -6.57 20.03
CA THR A 94 -0.35 -5.98 19.70
C THR A 94 -1.33 -7.07 19.29
N SER A 95 -2.60 -6.95 19.70
CA SER A 95 -3.65 -7.89 19.31
C SER A 95 -3.89 -7.87 17.80
N ILE A 96 -4.13 -9.05 17.23
CA ILE A 96 -4.70 -9.16 15.89
C ILE A 96 -6.20 -9.40 16.04
N GLU A 97 -7.00 -8.52 15.46
CA GLU A 97 -8.46 -8.59 15.47
C GLU A 97 -8.99 -8.86 14.05
N LEU A 98 -10.15 -9.49 13.93
CA LEU A 98 -10.88 -9.47 12.66
C LEU A 98 -11.53 -8.10 12.47
N GLY A 99 -11.15 -7.42 11.40
CA GLY A 99 -11.66 -6.11 11.01
C GLY A 99 -12.34 -6.14 9.64
N PRO A 100 -13.21 -5.15 9.36
CA PRO A 100 -13.81 -4.99 8.05
C PRO A 100 -12.78 -4.52 7.01
N LEU A 101 -12.89 -5.04 5.79
CA LEU A 101 -12.11 -4.57 4.62
C LEU A 101 -12.37 -3.09 4.32
N THR A 102 -13.64 -2.71 4.42
CA THR A 102 -14.16 -1.41 4.03
C THR A 102 -14.40 -0.54 5.26
N LEU A 103 -13.98 0.72 5.20
CA LEU A 103 -14.25 1.74 6.24
C LEU A 103 -15.75 2.11 6.36
N ARG A 104 -16.64 1.45 5.60
CA ARG A 104 -18.09 1.62 5.66
C ARG A 104 -18.64 0.98 6.94
N ARG A 105 -19.41 1.75 7.73
CA ARG A 105 -20.14 1.26 8.91
C ARG A 105 -21.03 0.06 8.54
N GLY A 106 -21.00 -1.00 9.36
CA GLY A 106 -21.78 -2.23 9.16
C GLY A 106 -21.13 -3.29 8.27
N SER A 107 -19.90 -3.07 7.80
CA SER A 107 -19.15 -4.08 7.03
C SER A 107 -18.78 -5.29 7.90
N ILE A 108 -18.92 -6.51 7.35
CA ILE A 108 -18.56 -7.75 8.05
C ILE A 108 -17.03 -7.81 8.25
N PRO A 109 -16.54 -8.14 9.46
CA PRO A 109 -15.11 -8.32 9.69
C PRO A 109 -14.62 -9.64 9.06
N VAL A 110 -13.73 -9.53 8.07
CA VAL A 110 -13.24 -10.68 7.29
C VAL A 110 -11.72 -10.68 7.08
N ALA A 111 -11.02 -9.63 7.53
CA ALA A 111 -9.57 -9.49 7.35
C ALA A 111 -8.85 -9.31 8.68
N LEU A 112 -7.66 -9.91 8.79
CA LEU A 112 -6.81 -9.69 9.96
C LEU A 112 -6.34 -8.23 9.99
N THR A 113 -6.56 -7.59 11.14
CA THR A 113 -6.32 -6.17 11.34
C THR A 113 -5.51 -5.96 12.61
N ILE A 114 -4.34 -5.34 12.47
CA ILE A 114 -3.60 -4.77 13.60
C ILE A 114 -4.07 -3.32 13.74
N ARG A 115 -4.44 -2.93 14.97
CA ARG A 115 -4.88 -1.58 15.31
C ARG A 115 -3.83 -0.92 16.21
N LYS A 116 -3.56 0.37 15.95
CA LYS A 116 -2.63 1.21 16.70
C LYS A 116 -1.24 0.60 16.92
N PRO A 117 -0.53 0.08 15.88
CA PRO A 117 0.87 -0.28 16.05
C PRO A 117 1.73 0.97 16.33
N ASN A 118 1.24 2.18 16.02
CA ASN A 118 1.79 3.48 16.43
C ASN A 118 3.24 3.73 16.01
N VAL A 119 3.68 3.10 14.92
CA VAL A 119 5.06 3.21 14.46
C VAL A 119 5.21 4.33 13.45
N ARG A 120 6.24 5.17 13.66
CA ARG A 120 6.59 6.32 12.79
C ARG A 120 7.15 5.84 11.45
N MET A 121 6.79 6.51 10.36
CA MET A 121 7.25 6.15 9.00
C MET A 121 8.78 6.07 8.81
N LEU A 122 9.54 6.75 9.67
CA LEU A 122 11.01 6.74 9.63
C LEU A 122 11.65 5.50 10.30
N GLN A 123 10.98 4.85 11.26
CA GLN A 123 11.50 3.71 12.05
C GLN A 123 10.57 2.51 11.90
N LEU A 124 10.76 1.66 10.89
CA LEU A 124 9.86 0.52 10.67
C LEU A 124 10.63 -0.79 10.43
N LEU A 125 10.37 -1.79 11.29
CA LEU A 125 10.64 -3.21 11.08
C LEU A 125 9.54 -3.98 11.86
N PHE A 126 8.64 -4.71 11.20
CA PHE A 126 7.53 -5.42 11.87
C PHE A 126 7.60 -6.94 11.67
N ALA A 127 6.91 -7.70 12.54
CA ALA A 127 6.60 -9.11 12.33
C ALA A 127 5.08 -9.41 12.49
N VAL A 128 4.45 -10.02 11.48
CA VAL A 128 2.99 -10.24 11.39
C VAL A 128 2.63 -11.49 10.53
N ALA A 129 1.67 -12.36 10.91
CA ALA A 129 1.51 -13.76 10.42
C ALA A 129 0.10 -14.30 9.91
N LEU A 130 0.10 -15.30 8.95
CA LEU A 130 -0.81 -16.47 8.50
C LEU A 130 -2.26 -16.41 7.81
N SER A 131 -2.63 -17.30 6.84
CA SER A 131 -2.97 -17.00 5.37
C SER A 131 -4.30 -17.35 4.56
N ALA A 132 -5.08 -16.37 3.99
CA ALA A 132 -6.06 -16.38 2.82
C ALA A 132 -6.72 -14.98 2.39
N ALA A 133 -7.19 -14.77 1.14
CA ALA A 133 -7.33 -13.48 0.34
C ALA A 133 -8.80 -12.97 0.01
N PRO A 134 -9.12 -11.94 -0.86
CA PRO A 134 -8.29 -11.07 -1.74
C PRO A 134 -8.67 -9.54 -1.92
N LEU A 135 -7.75 -8.82 -2.61
CA LEU A 135 -7.88 -7.60 -3.46
C LEU A 135 -8.32 -6.21 -2.88
N THR A 136 -7.39 -5.24 -2.97
CA THR A 136 -7.69 -3.80 -3.14
C THR A 136 -6.58 -3.14 -3.98
N LEU A 137 -6.96 -2.38 -5.03
CA LEU A 137 -6.04 -1.66 -5.90
C LEU A 137 -5.68 -0.29 -5.29
N TYR A 138 -4.39 -0.04 -5.03
CA TYR A 138 -3.92 1.29 -4.63
C TYR A 138 -3.62 2.14 -5.87
N VAL A 139 -4.34 3.25 -6.03
CA VAL A 139 -4.03 4.28 -7.03
C VAL A 139 -3.39 5.47 -6.29
N PRO A 140 -2.09 5.73 -6.48
CA PRO A 140 -1.43 6.89 -5.85
C PRO A 140 -1.98 8.21 -6.42
N PRO A 141 -1.84 9.34 -5.69
CA PRO A 141 -2.20 10.66 -6.21
C PRO A 141 -1.42 10.98 -7.50
N LEU A 142 -2.12 11.07 -8.63
CA LEU A 142 -1.51 11.23 -9.95
C LEU A 142 -0.99 12.65 -10.15
N ARG A 143 0.32 12.87 -9.93
CA ARG A 143 0.99 14.14 -10.27
C ARG A 143 1.41 14.24 -11.74
N ARG A 144 1.50 13.12 -12.46
CA ARG A 144 1.74 13.04 -13.92
C ARG A 144 0.99 11.84 -14.48
N LEU A 145 0.42 11.96 -15.69
CA LEU A 145 -0.38 10.90 -16.32
C LEU A 145 0.44 9.78 -16.96
N SER A 146 1.67 10.02 -17.42
CA SER A 146 2.45 9.01 -18.15
C SER A 146 2.77 7.73 -17.35
N PRO A 147 3.24 7.78 -16.08
CA PRO A 147 3.57 6.55 -15.35
C PRO A 147 2.31 5.74 -14.97
N PHE A 148 1.16 6.41 -14.86
CA PHE A 148 -0.13 5.76 -14.65
C PHE A 148 -0.59 5.02 -15.92
N MET A 149 -0.42 5.63 -17.10
CA MET A 149 -0.74 4.99 -18.36
C MET A 149 0.15 3.77 -18.61
N GLU A 150 1.45 3.84 -18.30
CA GLU A 150 2.38 2.71 -18.36
C GLU A 150 1.98 1.58 -17.39
N ALA A 151 1.67 1.90 -16.13
CA ALA A 151 1.22 0.91 -15.15
C ALA A 151 -0.13 0.27 -15.54
N LEU A 152 -1.04 1.06 -16.12
CA LEU A 152 -2.32 0.56 -16.64
C LEU A 152 -2.12 -0.34 -17.86
N GLU A 153 -1.21 0.01 -18.77
CA GLU A 153 -0.88 -0.80 -19.94
C GLU A 153 -0.21 -2.13 -19.56
N ALA A 154 0.70 -2.11 -18.58
CA ALA A 154 1.28 -3.32 -18.00
C ALA A 154 0.19 -4.25 -17.41
N LEU A 155 -0.71 -3.70 -16.59
CA LEU A 155 -1.84 -4.44 -16.00
C LEU A 155 -2.79 -5.01 -17.07
N VAL A 156 -3.08 -4.25 -18.13
CA VAL A 156 -3.87 -4.71 -19.28
C VAL A 156 -3.20 -5.87 -20.00
N ARG A 157 -1.87 -5.80 -20.19
CA ARG A 157 -1.07 -6.81 -20.90
C ARG A 157 -0.97 -8.12 -20.10
N GLU A 158 -0.84 -8.03 -18.78
CA GLU A 158 -0.81 -9.20 -17.88
C GLU A 158 -2.19 -9.86 -17.72
N ALA A 159 -3.26 -9.06 -17.65
CA ALA A 159 -4.64 -9.55 -17.67
C ALA A 159 -5.00 -10.24 -19.01
N ALA A 160 -4.48 -9.75 -20.14
CA ALA A 160 -4.69 -10.34 -21.47
C ALA A 160 -4.13 -11.77 -21.57
N ALA A 161 -3.01 -12.06 -20.91
CA ALA A 161 -2.42 -13.40 -20.86
C ALA A 161 -3.25 -14.38 -20.00
N SER A 162 -4.08 -13.88 -19.09
CA SER A 162 -4.78 -14.69 -18.09
C SER A 162 -6.23 -15.02 -18.47
N SER A 163 -6.97 -14.10 -19.12
CA SER A 163 -8.32 -14.40 -19.66
C SER A 163 -8.82 -13.33 -20.64
N SER A 164 -9.25 -13.76 -21.84
CA SER A 164 -9.82 -12.88 -22.87
C SER A 164 -11.12 -12.18 -22.44
N SER A 165 -11.93 -12.82 -21.60
CA SER A 165 -13.18 -12.26 -21.05
C SER A 165 -12.91 -11.16 -20.02
N ALA A 166 -11.90 -11.35 -19.16
CA ALA A 166 -11.47 -10.33 -18.21
C ALA A 166 -10.89 -9.11 -18.94
N TYR A 167 -10.02 -9.34 -19.93
CA TYR A 167 -9.46 -8.29 -20.80
C TYR A 167 -10.56 -7.44 -21.47
N LEU A 168 -11.58 -8.07 -22.06
CA LEU A 168 -12.65 -7.34 -22.77
C LEU A 168 -13.44 -6.42 -21.81
N ARG A 169 -13.78 -6.92 -20.62
CA ARG A 169 -14.50 -6.16 -19.58
C ARG A 169 -13.65 -5.02 -19.01
N PHE A 170 -12.37 -5.27 -18.75
CA PHE A 170 -11.44 -4.26 -18.25
C PHE A 170 -11.20 -3.16 -19.29
N ARG A 171 -10.97 -3.52 -20.56
CA ARG A 171 -10.81 -2.58 -21.70
C ARG A 171 -12.04 -1.70 -21.90
N LEU A 172 -13.24 -2.23 -21.70
CA LEU A 172 -14.50 -1.46 -21.72
C LEU A 172 -14.59 -0.47 -20.55
N GLY A 173 -14.17 -0.87 -19.35
CA GLY A 173 -14.07 0.01 -18.17
C GLY A 173 -13.10 1.18 -18.40
N VAL A 174 -11.88 0.87 -18.82
CA VAL A 174 -10.84 1.88 -19.13
C VAL A 174 -11.30 2.85 -20.22
N ARG A 175 -11.91 2.36 -21.30
CA ARG A 175 -12.47 3.23 -22.36
C ARG A 175 -13.53 4.20 -21.85
N ARG A 176 -14.41 3.77 -20.92
CA ARG A 176 -15.42 4.66 -20.32
C ARG A 176 -14.79 5.73 -19.43
N ILE A 177 -13.79 5.37 -18.63
CA ILE A 177 -13.07 6.32 -17.76
C ILE A 177 -12.32 7.36 -18.62
N LEU A 178 -11.61 6.92 -19.67
CA LEU A 178 -10.91 7.82 -20.59
C LEU A 178 -11.88 8.74 -21.37
N ALA A 179 -13.04 8.22 -21.79
CA ALA A 179 -14.06 9.05 -22.43
C ALA A 179 -14.59 10.14 -21.48
N LEU A 180 -14.89 9.80 -20.23
CA LEU A 180 -15.32 10.75 -19.21
C LEU A 180 -14.23 11.78 -18.88
N ALA A 181 -12.97 11.36 -18.75
CA ALA A 181 -11.84 12.26 -18.55
C ALA A 181 -11.64 13.23 -19.74
N SER A 182 -11.80 12.74 -20.98
CA SER A 182 -11.73 13.59 -22.18
C SER A 182 -12.88 14.59 -22.30
N TYR A 183 -14.03 14.30 -21.68
CA TYR A 183 -15.18 15.21 -21.60
C TYR A 183 -15.02 16.27 -20.50
N ALA A 184 -14.23 16.00 -19.46
CA ALA A 184 -13.94 16.91 -18.36
C ALA A 184 -12.71 17.81 -18.60
N LEU A 185 -12.05 17.67 -19.76
CA LEU A 185 -10.88 18.44 -20.20
C LEU A 185 -11.18 19.31 -21.44
N ARG A 186 -12.46 19.59 -21.68
CA ARG A 186 -12.99 20.58 -22.62
C ARG A 186 -13.79 21.63 -21.85
#